data_AF-A0A849TIA8-F1
#
_entry.id   AF-A0A849TIA8-F1
#
_cell.length_a   1.000
_cell.length_b   1.000
_cell.length_c   1.000
_cell.angle_alpha   90.00
_cell.angle_beta   90.00
_cell.angle_gamma   90.00
#
_symmetry.space_group_name_H-M   'P 1'
#
loop_
_entity.id
_entity.type
_entity.pdbx_description
1 polymer ?
#
loop_
_entity_poly.entity_id
_entity_poly.type
_entity_poly.pdbx_seq_one_letter_code
_entity_poly.pdbx_strand_id
1 'polypeptide(L)' 'FPHLQTLLFTFFMAPDAAASLHPVRQPDGVVTHDTRAPYHMLAADVLHLCAASGFDAKLPTTRLPRGQVLIAAKPR' A
#
# COMPACT_ATOMS: atom_id res chain seq x y z
N PHE A 1 -5.12 12.79 16.98
CA PHE A 1 -3.91 12.35 17.69
C PHE A 1 -2.88 13.48 17.70
N PRO A 2 -2.89 14.39 18.70
CA PRO A 2 -2.10 15.62 18.69
C PRO A 2 -0.57 15.40 18.73
N HIS A 3 -0.11 14.21 19.10
CA HIS A 3 1.31 13.85 19.17
C HIS A 3 1.72 12.76 18.18
N LEU A 4 0.89 12.45 17.18
CA LEU A 4 1.25 11.46 16.16
C LEU A 4 2.38 12.03 15.29
N GLN A 5 3.50 11.32 15.21
CA GLN A 5 4.64 11.73 14.40
C GLN A 5 4.70 10.98 13.07
N THR A 6 4.35 9.70 13.07
CA THR A 6 4.39 8.84 11.88
C THR A 6 3.42 7.69 12.05
N LEU A 7 2.62 7.44 11.02
CA LEU A 7 1.84 6.22 10.84
C LEU A 7 2.62 5.27 9.94
N LEU A 8 2.94 4.10 10.47
CA LEU A 8 3.59 3.02 9.72
C LEU A 8 2.55 1.97 9.36
N PHE A 9 2.46 1.61 8.09
CA PHE A 9 1.58 0.53 7.63
C PHE A 9 2.14 -0.17 6.41
N THR A 10 1.72 -1.42 6.20
CA THR A 10 2.08 -2.18 5.02
C THR A 10 0.87 -2.45 4.13
N PHE A 11 1.11 -2.60 2.84
CA PHE A 11 0.10 -3.04 1.88
C PHE A 11 0.74 -3.93 0.82
N PHE A 12 -0.07 -4.81 0.23
CA PHE A 12 0.33 -5.51 -1.00
C PHE A 12 0.06 -4.62 -2.20
N MET A 13 1.04 -4.53 -3.09
CA MET A 13 0.95 -3.67 -4.26
C MET A 13 0.52 -4.48 -5.49
N ALA A 14 -0.49 -3.98 -6.21
CA ALA A 14 -0.75 -4.42 -7.58
C ALA A 14 0.29 -3.79 -8.52
N PRO A 15 0.82 -4.53 -9.51
CA PRO A 15 1.89 -4.04 -10.38
C PRO A 15 1.42 -2.90 -11.31
N ASP A 16 0.16 -2.93 -11.74
CA ASP A 16 -0.45 -1.94 -12.61
C ASP A 16 -1.98 -1.94 -12.47
N ALA A 17 -2.64 -0.97 -13.12
CA ALA A 17 -4.08 -0.77 -13.06
C ALA A 17 -4.91 -1.89 -13.71
N ALA A 18 -4.36 -2.64 -14.66
CA ALA A 18 -5.06 -3.78 -15.25
C ALA A 18 -5.03 -4.96 -14.29
N ALA A 19 -3.87 -5.23 -13.69
CA ALA A 19 -3.69 -6.27 -12.70
C ALA A 19 -4.44 -6.00 -11.39
N SER A 20 -4.68 -4.74 -11.02
CA SER A 20 -5.41 -4.39 -9.79
C SER A 20 -6.89 -4.77 -9.80
N LEU A 21 -7.43 -5.19 -10.94
CA LEU A 21 -8.82 -5.66 -11.08
C LEU A 21 -8.94 -7.19 -11.00
N HIS A 22 -7.82 -7.89 -10.81
CA HIS A 22 -7.74 -9.34 -10.90
C HIS A 22 -6.90 -9.92 -9.76
N PRO A 23 -7.03 -11.22 -9.45
CA PRO A 23 -6.16 -11.88 -8.49
C PRO A 23 -4.67 -11.74 -8.87
N VAL A 24 -3.84 -11.22 -7.97
CA VAL A 24 -2.39 -11.05 -8.19
C VAL A 24 -1.63 -12.02 -7.28
N ARG A 25 -0.83 -12.89 -7.90
CA ARG A 25 0.12 -13.76 -7.18
C ARG A 25 1.36 -12.96 -6.80
N GLN A 26 1.60 -12.83 -5.51
CA GLN A 26 2.75 -12.17 -4.93
C GLN A 26 4.00 -13.09 -4.99
N PRO A 27 5.22 -12.56 -4.87
CA PRO A 27 6.45 -13.35 -4.93
C PRO A 27 6.57 -14.49 -3.92
N ASP A 28 5.85 -14.41 -2.79
CA ASP A 28 5.80 -15.47 -1.77
C ASP A 28 4.73 -16.54 -2.03
N GLY A 29 3.98 -16.42 -3.13
CA GLY A 29 2.91 -17.33 -3.52
C GLY A 29 1.52 -16.94 -3.03
N VAL A 30 1.37 -15.95 -2.15
CA VAL A 30 0.07 -15.45 -1.70
C VAL A 30 -0.67 -14.81 -2.87
N VAL A 31 -1.95 -15.13 -2.99
CA VAL A 31 -2.84 -14.49 -3.96
C VAL A 31 -3.60 -13.38 -3.26
N THR A 32 -3.51 -12.18 -3.81
CA THR A 32 -4.17 -10.97 -3.30
C THR A 32 -5.28 -10.53 -4.25
N HIS A 33 -6.29 -9.85 -3.74
CA HIS A 33 -7.49 -9.48 -4.49
C HIS A 33 -7.89 -8.02 -4.26
N ASP A 34 -8.76 -7.51 -5.12
CA ASP A 34 -9.37 -6.18 -5.02
C ASP A 34 -10.59 -6.17 -4.09
N THR A 35 -11.36 -7.27 -4.09
CA THR A 35 -12.70 -7.37 -3.49
C THR A 35 -12.75 -8.27 -2.26
N ARG A 36 -11.67 -8.97 -1.93
CA ARG A 36 -11.59 -9.83 -0.74
C ARG A 36 -10.20 -9.92 -0.15
N ALA A 37 -10.11 -10.30 1.12
CA ALA A 37 -8.82 -10.56 1.74
C ALA A 37 -8.11 -11.78 1.10
N PRO A 38 -6.76 -11.79 1.04
CA PRO A 38 -5.86 -10.67 1.30
C PRO A 38 -5.95 -9.58 0.23
N TYR A 39 -6.05 -8.30 0.63
CA TYR A 39 -6.24 -7.18 -0.31
C TYR A 39 -4.92 -6.68 -0.91
N HIS A 40 -4.97 -6.12 -2.13
CA HIS A 40 -3.91 -5.29 -2.70
C HIS A 40 -4.44 -3.92 -3.15
N MET A 41 -3.52 -2.98 -3.40
CA MET A 41 -3.84 -1.66 -3.92
C MET A 41 -2.80 -1.17 -4.94
N LEU A 42 -3.18 -0.21 -5.79
CA LEU A 42 -2.23 0.56 -6.56
C LEU A 42 -1.45 1.52 -5.66
N ALA A 43 -0.18 1.74 -6.01
CA ALA A 43 0.65 2.71 -5.32
C ALA A 43 0.04 4.13 -5.34
N ALA A 44 -0.52 4.53 -6.49
CA ALA A 44 -1.14 5.83 -6.66
C ALA A 44 -2.34 6.03 -5.74
N ASP A 45 -3.18 5.00 -5.58
CA ASP A 45 -4.35 5.06 -4.71
C ASP A 45 -3.96 5.17 -3.23
N VAL A 46 -2.92 4.44 -2.79
CA VAL A 46 -2.40 4.57 -1.43
C VAL A 46 -1.88 5.98 -1.16
N LEU A 47 -1.14 6.58 -2.10
CA LEU A 47 -0.64 7.95 -1.96
C LEU A 47 -1.78 8.97 -1.96
N HIS A 48 -2.79 8.77 -2.81
CA HIS A 48 -4.00 9.60 -2.83
C HIS A 48 -4.73 9.53 -1.48
N LEU A 49 -4.94 8.34 -0.93
CA LEU A 49 -5.60 8.14 0.36
C LEU A 49 -4.82 8.76 1.52
N CYS A 50 -3.48 8.67 1.51
CA CYS A 50 -2.65 9.37 2.49
C CYS A 50 -2.90 10.88 2.43
N ALA A 51 -2.80 11.48 1.23
CA ALA A 51 -3.00 12.91 1.05
C ALA A 51 -4.41 13.37 1.44
N ALA A 52 -5.45 12.62 1.04
CA ALA A 52 -6.84 12.89 1.38
C ALA A 52 -7.11 12.76 2.89
N SER A 53 -6.33 11.93 3.59
CA SER A 53 -6.43 11.72 5.04
C SER A 53 -5.54 12.67 5.85
N GLY A 54 -4.92 13.67 5.23
CA GLY A 54 -4.07 14.65 5.93
C GLY A 54 -2.66 14.16 6.24
N PHE A 55 -2.13 13.20 5.46
CA PHE A 55 -0.78 12.70 5.60
C PHE A 55 0.07 12.96 4.36
N ASP A 56 1.35 13.26 4.58
CA ASP A 56 2.39 13.19 3.57
C ASP A 56 3.06 11.81 3.58
N ALA A 57 3.03 11.14 2.43
CA ALA A 57 3.66 9.86 2.22
C ALA A 57 4.41 9.85 0.88
N LYS A 58 5.47 9.05 0.80
CA LYS A 58 6.20 8.77 -0.44
C LYS A 58 6.32 7.26 -0.60
N LEU A 59 6.29 6.81 -1.86
CA LEU A 59 6.50 5.41 -2.14
C LEU A 59 8.00 5.07 -2.00
N PRO A 60 8.38 4.13 -1.13
CA PRO A 60 9.78 3.75 -1.01
C PRO A 60 10.19 2.85 -2.18
N THR A 61 11.50 2.86 -2.45
CA THR A 61 12.14 1.92 -3.39
C THR A 61 12.29 0.53 -2.78
N THR A 62 12.43 0.44 -1.46
CA THR A 62 12.56 -0.82 -0.74
C THR A 62 11.24 -1.59 -0.70
N ARG A 63 11.29 -2.86 -1.11
CA ARG A 63 10.20 -3.84 -0.90
C ARG A 63 10.51 -4.67 0.34
N LEU A 64 9.48 -4.92 1.15
CA LEU A 64 9.58 -5.91 2.22
C LEU A 64 9.46 -7.32 1.63
N PRO A 65 9.85 -8.37 2.38
CA PRO A 65 9.49 -9.73 2.04
C PRO A 65 7.99 -9.84 1.73
N ARG A 66 7.63 -10.82 0.88
CA ARG A 66 6.22 -11.07 0.49
C ARG A 66 5.58 -10.02 -0.41
N GLY A 67 6.37 -9.14 -1.03
CA GLY A 67 5.87 -8.13 -1.97
C GLY A 67 5.13 -6.97 -1.29
N GLN A 68 5.18 -6.90 0.04
CA GLN A 68 4.59 -5.79 0.78
C GLN A 68 5.46 -4.53 0.68
N VAL A 69 4.81 -3.38 0.80
CA VAL A 69 5.48 -2.08 0.87
C VAL A 69 5.17 -1.44 2.21
N LEU A 70 6.20 -0.96 2.90
CA LEU A 70 6.06 -0.19 4.14
C LEU A 70 5.93 1.30 3.80
N ILE A 71 4.81 1.91 4.17
CA ILE A 71 4.64 3.36 4.10
C ILE A 71 4.94 3.98 5.46
N ALA A 72 5.70 5.06 5.44
CA ALA A 72 5.81 5.99 6.55
C ALA A 72 5.07 7.29 6.18
N ALA A 73 3.87 7.45 6.72
CA ALA A 73 3.03 8.62 6.49
C ALA A 73 3.14 9.59 7.68
N LYS A 74 3.44 10.86 7.40
CA LYS A 74 3.57 11.91 8.43
C LYS A 74 2.33 12.80 8.42
N PRO A 75 1.74 13.15 9.57
CA PRO A 75 0.67 14.14 9.61
C PRO A 75 1.12 15.47 9.00
N ARG A 76 0.20 16.15 8.33
CA ARG A 76 0.35 17.52 7.83
C ARG A 76 0.03 18.55 8.90
#